data_AF-A0A524LE64-F1
#
_entry.id   AF-A0A524LE64-F1
#
_cell.length_a   1.000
_cell.length_b   1.000
_cell.length_c   1.000
_cell.angle_alpha   90.00
_cell.angle_beta   90.00
_cell.angle_gamma   90.00
#
_symmetry.space_group_name_H-M   'P 1'
#
loop_
_entity.id
_entity.type
_entity.pdbx_description
1 polymer ?
#
loop_
_entity_poly.entity_id
_entity_poly.type
_entity_poly.pdbx_seq_one_letter_code
_entity_poly.pdbx_strand_id
1 'polypeptide(L)' 'MTDEKMTVDEFHKKMAMQNNNGIWPTLDKEDPTDIELEEAMHMAHAARYHWSKVGTIVNAVRAEYMLARVYAHMK' A
#
# COMPACT_ATOMS: atom_id res chain seq x y z
N MET A 1 20.89 6.44 -15.53
CA MET A 1 19.64 6.84 -14.85
C MET A 1 19.92 8.16 -14.16
N THR A 2 19.12 9.19 -14.40
CA THR A 2 19.25 10.48 -13.69
C THR A 2 18.71 10.30 -12.28
N ASP A 3 19.49 10.64 -11.25
CA ASP A 3 19.01 10.68 -9.87
C ASP A 3 17.91 11.73 -9.75
N GLU A 4 16.67 11.27 -9.65
CA GLU A 4 15.50 12.14 -9.43
C GLU A 4 15.54 12.62 -7.98
N LYS A 5 15.96 13.87 -7.76
CA LYS A 5 15.91 14.48 -6.42
C LYS A 5 14.45 14.74 -6.05
N MET A 6 14.04 14.19 -4.92
CA MET A 6 12.73 14.44 -4.32
C MET A 6 12.91 14.87 -2.86
N THR A 7 11.98 15.70 -2.38
CA THR A 7 11.83 15.99 -0.96
C THR A 7 11.38 14.72 -0.22
N VAL A 8 11.57 14.72 1.09
CA VAL A 8 11.12 13.62 1.96
C VAL A 8 9.60 13.43 1.87
N ASP A 9 8.84 14.53 1.78
CA ASP A 9 7.38 14.46 1.67
C ASP A 9 6.92 13.90 0.32
N GLU A 10 7.57 14.29 -0.77
CA GLU A 10 7.33 13.72 -2.10
C GLU A 10 7.65 12.22 -2.14
N PHE A 11 8.73 11.81 -1.46
CA PHE A 11 9.07 10.40 -1.30
C PHE A 11 7.96 9.65 -0.55
N HIS A 12 7.52 10.14 0.62
CA HIS A 12 6.42 9.50 1.35
C HIS A 12 5.16 9.41 0.49
N LYS A 13 4.79 10.47 -0.22
CA LYS A 13 3.60 10.46 -1.07
C LYS A 13 3.72 9.45 -2.21
N LYS A 14 4.87 9.40 -2.89
CA LYS A 14 5.15 8.45 -3.97
C LYS A 14 5.04 7.01 -3.47
N MET A 15 5.71 6.69 -2.37
CA MET A 15 5.67 5.35 -1.78
C MET A 15 4.27 4.98 -1.29
N ALA A 16 3.53 5.91 -0.69
CA ALA A 16 2.15 5.65 -0.25
C ALA A 16 1.24 5.26 -1.42
N MET A 17 1.32 5.99 -2.54
CA MET A 17 0.53 5.70 -3.73
C MET A 17 0.95 4.41 -4.41
N GLN A 18 2.26 4.18 -4.57
CA GLN A 18 2.79 2.98 -5.20
C GLN A 18 2.39 1.72 -4.43
N ASN A 19 2.62 1.70 -3.12
CA ASN A 19 2.28 0.57 -2.28
C ASN A 19 0.76 0.34 -2.23
N ASN A 20 -0.05 1.40 -2.09
CA ASN A 20 -1.50 1.24 -2.02
C ASN A 20 -2.10 0.71 -3.33
N ASN A 21 -1.58 1.18 -4.47
CA ASN A 21 -2.05 0.75 -5.78
C ASN A 21 -1.52 -0.64 -6.16
N GLY A 22 -0.35 -1.03 -5.65
CA GLY A 22 0.26 -2.34 -5.88
C GLY A 22 -0.50 -3.52 -5.23
N ILE A 23 -1.45 -3.25 -4.34
CA ILE A 23 -2.24 -4.29 -3.66
C ILE A 23 -3.35 -4.85 -4.57
N TRP A 24 -3.90 -4.03 -5.48
CA TRP A 24 -5.05 -4.41 -6.32
C TRP A 24 -4.82 -5.66 -7.15
N PRO A 25 -3.67 -5.83 -7.85
CA PRO A 25 -3.42 -7.04 -8.63
C PRO A 25 -3.51 -8.35 -7.83
N THR A 26 -3.16 -8.34 -6.54
CA THR A 26 -3.35 -9.51 -5.67
C THR A 26 -4.82 -9.69 -5.30
N LEU A 27 -5.50 -8.61 -4.90
CA LEU A 27 -6.90 -8.68 -4.47
C LEU A 27 -7.91 -8.90 -5.61
N ASP A 28 -7.51 -8.70 -6.86
CA ASP A 28 -8.34 -8.94 -8.04
C ASP A 28 -8.23 -10.38 -8.56
N LYS A 29 -7.35 -11.21 -7.98
CA LYS A 29 -7.26 -12.64 -8.29
C LYS A 29 -8.38 -13.41 -7.59
N GLU A 30 -8.89 -14.44 -8.26
CA GLU A 30 -9.88 -15.35 -7.68
C GLU A 30 -9.28 -16.19 -6.53
N ASP A 31 -8.02 -16.61 -6.67
CA ASP A 31 -7.29 -17.41 -5.67
C ASP A 31 -5.82 -16.93 -5.58
N PRO A 32 -5.56 -15.78 -4.91
CA PRO A 32 -4.19 -15.32 -4.68
C PRO A 32 -3.44 -16.27 -3.74
N THR A 33 -2.16 -16.49 -4.00
CA THR A 33 -1.33 -17.34 -3.14
C THR A 33 -1.02 -16.67 -1.81
N ASP A 34 -0.67 -17.46 -0.79
CA ASP A 34 -0.28 -16.94 0.53
C ASP A 34 0.91 -15.95 0.45
N ILE A 35 1.87 -16.22 -0.43
CA ILE A 35 3.04 -15.34 -0.65
C ILE A 35 2.60 -13.99 -1.24
N GLU A 36 1.68 -14.02 -2.21
CA GLU A 36 1.15 -12.78 -2.82
C GLU A 36 0.34 -11.96 -1.81
N LEU A 37 -0.42 -12.62 -0.93
CA LEU A 37 -1.16 -11.99 0.15
C LEU A 37 -0.24 -11.41 1.23
N GLU A 38 0.85 -12.11 1.57
CA GLU A 38 1.87 -11.61 2.49
C GLU A 38 2.55 -10.35 1.93
N GLU A 39 2.93 -10.36 0.65
CA GLU A 39 3.49 -9.18 -0.01
C GLU A 39 2.49 -8.01 -0.07
N ALA A 40 1.22 -8.30 -0.39
CA ALA A 40 0.14 -7.32 -0.35
C ALA A 40 -0.09 -6.74 1.07
N MET A 41 0.07 -7.56 2.11
CA MET A 41 -0.03 -7.14 3.50
C MET A 41 1.09 -6.17 3.86
N HIS A 42 2.33 -6.47 3.48
CA HIS A 42 3.46 -5.56 3.66
C HIS A 42 3.27 -4.23 2.91
N MET A 43 2.79 -4.29 1.66
CA MET A 43 2.45 -3.09 0.89
C MET A 43 1.36 -2.26 1.58
N ALA A 44 0.31 -2.88 2.11
CA ALA A 44 -0.76 -2.19 2.81
C ALA A 44 -0.27 -1.45 4.07
N HIS A 45 0.56 -2.11 4.89
CA HIS A 45 1.17 -1.48 6.06
C HIS A 45 2.11 -0.34 5.68
N ALA A 46 2.94 -0.54 4.65
CA ALA A 46 3.83 0.49 4.16
C ALA A 46 3.04 1.71 3.63
N ALA A 47 2.01 1.49 2.82
CA ALA A 47 1.13 2.55 2.33
C ALA A 47 0.51 3.35 3.47
N ARG A 48 -0.03 2.65 4.47
CA ARG A 48 -0.61 3.28 5.67
C ARG A 48 0.43 4.09 6.44
N TYR A 49 1.64 3.55 6.63
CA TYR A 49 2.72 4.27 7.27
C TYR A 49 3.07 5.56 6.52
N HIS A 50 3.25 5.50 5.20
CA HIS A 50 3.60 6.68 4.42
C HIS A 50 2.47 7.73 4.41
N TRP A 51 1.20 7.31 4.36
CA TRP A 51 0.08 8.23 4.52
C TRP A 51 0.02 8.89 5.91
N SER A 52 0.53 8.25 6.96
CA SER A 52 0.63 8.90 8.28
C SER A 52 1.62 10.08 8.31
N LYS A 53 2.50 10.20 7.31
CA LYS A 53 3.52 11.27 7.24
C LYS A 53 3.04 12.48 6.45
N VAL A 54 2.32 12.25 5.36
CA VAL A 54 1.97 13.30 4.37
C VAL A 54 0.52 13.29 3.89
N GLY A 55 -0.26 12.29 4.31
CA GLY A 55 -1.62 12.07 3.86
C GLY A 55 -2.67 12.79 4.68
N THR A 56 -3.90 12.75 4.18
CA THR A 56 -5.10 13.17 4.93
C THR A 56 -5.73 11.97 5.64
N ILE A 57 -6.74 12.23 6.48
CA ILE A 57 -7.56 11.16 7.08
C ILE A 57 -8.18 10.25 6.00
N VAL A 58 -8.60 10.81 4.86
CA VAL A 58 -9.15 10.01 3.74
C VAL A 58 -8.11 9.02 3.20
N ASN A 59 -6.85 9.42 3.13
CA ASN A 59 -5.77 8.53 2.70
C ASN A 59 -5.54 7.39 3.71
N ALA A 60 -5.55 7.71 5.01
CA ALA A 60 -5.39 6.73 6.07
C ALA A 60 -6.52 5.68 6.05
N VAL A 61 -7.78 6.13 5.95
CA VAL A 61 -8.96 5.24 5.90
C VAL A 61 -8.91 4.33 4.67
N ARG A 62 -8.49 4.83 3.51
CA ARG A 62 -8.33 4.00 2.30
C ARG A 62 -7.26 2.92 2.47
N ALA A 63 -6.13 3.25 3.10
CA ALA A 63 -5.08 2.27 3.36
C ALA A 63 -5.50 1.23 4.40
N GLU A 64 -6.22 1.64 5.45
CA GLU A 64 -6.82 0.72 6.43
C GLU A 64 -7.86 -0.21 5.79
N TYR A 65 -8.66 0.30 4.85
CA TYR A 65 -9.59 -0.51 4.07
C TYR A 65 -8.88 -1.58 3.24
N MET A 66 -7.79 -1.23 2.56
CA MET A 66 -7.00 -2.21 1.79
C MET A 66 -6.39 -3.27 2.71
N LEU A 67 -5.85 -2.86 3.85
CA LEU A 67 -5.29 -3.75 4.87
C LEU A 67 -6.34 -4.74 5.40
N ALA A 68 -7.55 -4.26 5.71
CA ALA A 68 -8.66 -5.12 6.11
C ALA A 68 -9.04 -6.13 5.00
N ARG A 69 -9.05 -5.72 3.74
CA ARG A 69 -9.31 -6.62 2.61
C ARG A 69 -8.24 -7.69 2.46
N VAL A 70 -6.96 -7.35 2.63
CA VAL A 70 -5.87 -8.33 2.56
C VAL A 70 -6.03 -9.36 3.67
N TYR A 71 -6.19 -8.92 4.93
CA TYR A 71 -6.40 -9.85 6.04
C TYR A 71 -7.66 -10.71 5.89
N ALA A 72 -8.70 -10.22 5.23
CA ALA A 72 -9.90 -11.00 4.94
C ALA A 72 -9.66 -12.11 3.89
N HIS A 73 -8.63 -12.00 3.05
CA HIS A 73 -8.25 -13.05 2.09
C HIS A 73 -7.26 -14.06 2.68
N MET A 74 -6.45 -13.64 3.66
CA MET A 74 -5.52 -14.52 4.37
C MET A 74 -6.32 -15.53 5.22
N LYS A 75 -5.99 -16.82 5.11
CA LYS A 75 -6.65 -17.93 5.83
C LYS A 75 -5.78 -18.46 6.96
#